data_AF-A0A1M7QIS1-F1
#
_entry.id   AF-A0A1M7QIS1-F1
#
_cell.length_a   1.000
_cell.length_b   1.000
_cell.length_c   1.000
_cell.angle_alpha   90.00
_cell.angle_beta   90.00
_cell.angle_gamma   90.00
#
_symmetry.space_group_name_H-M   'P 1'
#
loop_
_entity.id
_entity.type
_entity.pdbx_description
1 polymer ?
#
loop_
_entity_poly.entity_id
_entity_poly.type
_entity_poly.pdbx_seq_one_letter_code
_entity_poly.pdbx_strand_id
1 'polypeptide(L)'
;MYILLFRFIMAKQKKVSKKAVGKAPEKKAPRNRATLGHFDHAKFFADLSEKFKLERKEGNFGSGDNFASDIEISRIGYGNYEREQFTDMKVSILLKIIDGFGKTPSEFFSEGFD
;
A
#
# COMPACT_ATOMS: atom_id res chain seq x y z
N MET A 1 59.80 -22.30 -42.10
CA MET A 1 59.43 -22.05 -40.69
C MET A 1 58.40 -20.91 -40.54
N TYR A 2 57.34 -20.87 -41.36
CA TYR A 2 56.27 -19.83 -41.28
C TYR A 2 54.84 -20.39 -41.31
N ILE A 3 54.66 -21.68 -41.64
CA ILE A 3 53.33 -22.31 -41.78
C ILE A 3 52.73 -22.68 -40.40
N LEU A 4 53.58 -23.04 -39.43
CA LEU A 4 53.14 -23.39 -38.07
C LEU A 4 52.64 -22.18 -37.27
N LEU A 5 53.25 -21.00 -37.49
CA LEU A 5 52.85 -19.77 -36.79
C LEU A 5 51.47 -19.27 -37.28
N PHE A 6 51.17 -19.45 -38.58
CA PHE A 6 49.89 -19.04 -39.16
C PHE A 6 48.72 -19.91 -38.68
N ARG A 7 48.93 -21.23 -38.54
CA ARG A 7 47.90 -22.13 -37.97
C ARG A 7 47.63 -21.85 -36.50
N PHE A 8 48.65 -21.44 -35.75
CA PHE A 8 48.49 -21.07 -34.34
C PHE A 8 47.69 -19.76 -34.16
N ILE A 9 47.94 -18.75 -35.02
CA ILE A 9 47.19 -17.48 -35.02
C ILE A 9 45.73 -17.70 -35.42
N MET A 10 45.47 -18.52 -36.45
CA MET A 10 44.09 -18.82 -36.91
C MET A 10 43.30 -19.66 -35.89
N ALA A 11 43.95 -20.52 -35.11
CA ALA A 11 43.29 -21.28 -34.04
C ALA A 11 42.86 -20.38 -32.86
N LYS A 12 43.59 -19.28 -32.59
CA LYS A 12 43.27 -18.34 -31.50
C LYS A 12 42.04 -17.47 -31.81
N GLN A 13 41.79 -17.14 -33.08
CA GLN A 13 40.65 -16.32 -33.50
C GLN A 13 39.30 -17.06 -33.45
N LYS A 14 39.31 -18.39 -33.56
CA LYS A 14 38.07 -19.20 -33.58
C LYS A 14 37.42 -19.38 -32.19
N LYS A 15 38.13 -19.07 -31.09
CA LYS A 15 37.64 -19.22 -29.71
C LYS A 15 36.93 -17.98 -29.15
N VAL A 16 36.91 -16.86 -29.86
CA VAL A 16 36.39 -15.58 -29.32
C VAL A 16 34.93 -15.30 -29.73
N SER A 17 34.36 -16.05 -30.68
CA SER A 17 32.99 -15.84 -31.19
C SER A 17 32.02 -16.97 -30.83
N LYS A 18 31.91 -17.29 -29.54
CA LYS A 18 30.71 -17.94 -29.00
C LYS A 18 30.21 -17.11 -27.83
N LYS A 19 29.68 -15.93 -28.16
CA LYS A 19 28.85 -15.16 -27.23
C LYS A 19 27.67 -16.05 -26.86
N ALA A 20 27.60 -16.48 -25.61
CA ALA A 20 26.45 -17.19 -25.08
C ALA A 20 25.23 -16.29 -25.33
N VAL A 21 24.32 -16.76 -26.18
CA VAL A 21 22.99 -16.17 -26.34
C VAL A 21 22.33 -16.30 -24.97
N GLY A 22 22.26 -15.18 -24.24
CA GLY A 22 21.60 -15.14 -22.94
C GLY A 22 20.20 -15.72 -23.08
N LYS A 23 19.90 -16.73 -22.26
CA LYS A 23 18.59 -17.37 -22.17
C LYS A 23 17.55 -16.25 -22.00
N ALA A 24 16.58 -16.15 -22.92
CA ALA A 24 15.50 -15.18 -22.82
C ALA A 24 14.85 -15.30 -21.42
N PRO A 25 14.50 -14.17 -20.76
CA PRO A 25 13.92 -14.25 -19.43
C PRO A 25 12.63 -15.08 -19.49
N GLU A 26 12.61 -16.18 -18.75
CA GLU A 26 11.43 -17.01 -18.59
C GLU A 26 10.26 -16.11 -18.14
N LYS A 27 9.13 -16.19 -18.84
CA LYS A 27 7.94 -15.42 -18.51
C LYS A 27 7.48 -15.83 -17.11
N LYS A 28 7.65 -14.92 -16.14
CA LYS A 28 7.17 -15.12 -14.77
C LYS A 28 5.68 -15.43 -14.81
N ALA A 29 5.26 -16.42 -14.03
CA ALA A 29 3.85 -16.80 -13.91
C ALA A 29 2.98 -15.55 -13.59
N PRO A 30 1.72 -15.50 -14.08
CA PRO A 30 0.84 -14.38 -13.81
C PRO A 30 0.67 -14.22 -12.29
N ARG A 31 0.89 -13.01 -11.79
CA ARG A 31 0.66 -12.69 -10.37
C ARG A 31 -0.84 -12.64 -10.13
N ASN A 32 -1.34 -13.42 -9.18
CA ASN A 32 -2.69 -13.22 -8.66
C ASN A 32 -2.75 -11.83 -8.03
N ARG A 33 -3.55 -10.94 -8.63
CA ARG A 33 -3.80 -9.62 -8.06
C ARG A 33 -4.77 -9.80 -6.91
N ALA A 34 -4.43 -9.27 -5.74
CA ALA A 34 -5.40 -9.15 -4.67
C ALA A 34 -6.56 -8.30 -5.20
N THR A 35 -7.77 -8.83 -5.07
CA THR A 35 -8.99 -8.07 -5.29
C THR A 35 -9.58 -7.78 -3.92
N LEU A 36 -10.19 -6.61 -3.78
CA LEU A 36 -11.02 -6.26 -2.64
C LEU A 36 -12.33 -7.09 -2.72
N GLY A 37 -12.23 -8.42 -2.69
CA GLY A 37 -13.37 -9.34 -2.89
C GLY A 37 -13.63 -10.28 -1.72
N HIS A 38 -12.78 -10.26 -0.69
CA HIS A 38 -12.89 -11.16 0.47
C HIS A 38 -13.81 -10.63 1.59
N PHE A 39 -14.28 -9.38 1.48
CA PHE A 39 -15.24 -8.76 2.39
C PHE A 39 -15.96 -7.60 1.68
N ASP A 40 -17.02 -7.08 2.31
CA ASP A 40 -17.75 -5.92 1.80
C ASP A 40 -17.03 -4.61 2.19
N HIS A 41 -16.25 -4.06 1.26
CA HIS A 41 -15.45 -2.86 1.49
C HIS A 41 -16.31 -1.61 1.61
N ALA A 42 -17.46 -1.58 0.92
CA ALA A 42 -18.37 -0.45 1.00
C ALA A 42 -18.99 -0.38 2.40
N LYS A 43 -19.43 -1.54 2.92
CA LYS A 43 -19.88 -1.65 4.30
C LYS A 43 -18.77 -1.27 5.29
N PHE A 44 -17.56 -1.78 5.11
CA PHE A 44 -16.43 -1.44 5.98
C PHE A 44 -16.14 0.07 6.05
N PHE A 45 -16.18 0.78 4.90
CA PHE A 45 -15.99 2.23 4.89
C PHE A 45 -17.15 2.99 5.56
N ALA A 46 -18.39 2.50 5.42
CA ALA A 46 -19.54 3.06 6.11
C ALA A 46 -19.41 2.89 7.64
N ASP A 47 -19.13 1.66 8.10
CA ASP A 47 -18.93 1.35 9.51
C ASP A 47 -17.81 2.20 10.12
N LEU A 48 -16.70 2.38 9.39
CA LEU A 48 -15.57 3.21 9.81
C LEU A 48 -15.97 4.69 9.97
N SER A 49 -16.77 5.21 9.03
CA SER A 49 -17.24 6.60 9.04
C SER A 49 -18.20 6.86 10.20
N GLU A 50 -19.11 5.92 10.44
CA GLU A 50 -20.03 5.97 11.57
C GLU A 50 -19.26 5.92 12.89
N LYS A 51 -18.29 5.00 13.01
CA LYS A 51 -17.44 4.88 14.19
C LYS A 51 -16.71 6.19 14.50
N PHE A 52 -16.07 6.83 13.51
CA PHE A 52 -15.41 8.13 13.72
C PHE A 52 -16.36 9.20 14.25
N LYS A 53 -17.58 9.25 13.72
CA LYS A 53 -18.59 10.22 14.13
C LYS A 53 -19.10 9.96 15.54
N LEU A 54 -19.27 8.69 15.93
CA LEU A 54 -19.67 8.29 17.28
C LEU A 54 -18.58 8.65 18.30
N GLU A 55 -17.36 8.18 18.08
CA GLU A 55 -16.20 8.41 18.96
C GLU A 55 -15.95 9.90 19.20
N ARG A 56 -16.04 10.71 18.14
CA ARG A 56 -15.89 12.16 18.26
C ARG A 56 -16.98 12.79 19.14
N LYS A 57 -18.23 12.36 18.98
CA LYS A 57 -19.36 12.87 19.78
C LYS A 57 -19.23 12.46 21.25
N GLU A 58 -18.79 11.24 21.51
CA GLU A 58 -18.52 10.73 22.86
C GLU A 58 -17.37 11.47 23.54
N GLY A 59 -16.30 11.77 22.80
CA GLY A 59 -15.14 12.54 23.27
C GLY A 59 -15.38 14.03 23.52
N ASN A 60 -16.64 14.51 23.44
CA ASN A 60 -17.03 15.91 23.63
C ASN A 60 -16.33 16.91 22.67
N PHE A 61 -15.89 16.44 21.50
CA PHE A 61 -15.36 17.33 20.47
C PHE A 61 -16.53 17.97 19.71
N GLY A 62 -16.79 19.24 20.03
CA GLY A 62 -17.95 19.98 19.51
C GLY A 62 -18.04 20.08 17.98
N SER A 63 -16.93 19.88 17.25
CA SER A 63 -16.88 19.84 15.79
C SER A 63 -15.77 18.92 15.28
N GLY A 64 -16.00 18.27 14.13
CA GLY A 64 -14.97 17.52 13.41
C GLY A 64 -13.79 18.39 12.99
N ASP A 65 -14.01 19.67 12.70
CA ASP A 65 -12.94 20.60 12.37
C ASP A 65 -12.01 20.88 13.56
N ASN A 66 -12.57 20.96 14.77
CA ASN A 66 -11.80 21.16 15.98
C ASN A 66 -10.98 19.91 16.28
N PHE A 67 -11.63 18.73 16.29
CA PHE A 67 -10.95 17.46 16.46
C PHE A 67 -9.78 17.29 15.48
N ALA A 68 -10.03 17.51 14.19
CA ALA A 68 -9.00 17.39 13.16
C ALA A 68 -7.83 18.36 13.37
N SER A 69 -8.09 19.55 13.92
CA SER A 69 -7.05 20.52 14.26
C SER A 69 -6.20 20.08 15.43
N ASP A 70 -6.83 19.54 16.47
CA ASP A 70 -6.16 19.11 17.70
C ASP A 70 -5.18 17.96 17.44
N ILE A 71 -5.51 17.07 16.50
CA ILE A 71 -4.67 15.92 16.13
C ILE A 71 -3.80 16.16 14.88
N GLU A 72 -3.76 17.41 14.42
CA GLU A 72 -2.95 17.87 13.28
C GLU A 72 -3.19 17.08 11.98
N ILE A 73 -4.44 16.90 11.60
CA ILE A 73 -4.84 16.33 10.31
C ILE A 73 -5.66 17.33 9.47
N SER A 74 -5.85 17.03 8.19
CA SER A 74 -6.67 17.87 7.32
C SER A 74 -8.13 17.88 7.80
N ARG A 75 -8.66 19.08 8.08
CA ARG A 75 -10.08 19.30 8.41
C ARG A 75 -11.02 18.77 7.31
N ILE A 76 -10.71 19.11 6.05
CA ILE A 76 -11.45 18.62 4.89
C ILE A 76 -11.37 17.10 4.79
N GLY A 77 -10.17 16.54 5.00
CA GLY A 77 -9.97 15.09 5.00
C GLY A 77 -10.82 14.39 6.05
N TYR A 78 -10.77 14.87 7.29
CA TYR A 78 -11.58 14.31 8.38
C TYR A 78 -13.09 14.44 8.13
N GLY A 79 -13.54 15.59 7.64
CA GLY A 79 -14.94 15.79 7.25
C GLY A 79 -15.39 14.90 6.10
N ASN A 80 -14.49 14.48 5.20
CA ASN A 80 -14.80 13.47 4.19
C ASN A 80 -14.89 12.07 4.79
N TYR A 81 -14.05 11.75 5.78
CA TYR A 81 -14.10 10.48 6.49
C TYR A 81 -15.39 10.32 7.29
N GLU A 82 -15.89 11.37 7.96
CA GLU A 82 -17.19 11.30 8.66
C GLU A 82 -18.41 11.22 7.73
N ARG A 83 -18.24 11.53 6.43
CA ARG A 83 -19.32 11.58 5.43
C ARG A 83 -19.27 10.44 4.42
N GLU A 84 -18.40 9.44 4.63
CA GLU A 84 -18.20 8.32 3.68
C GLU A 84 -17.72 8.79 2.29
N GLN A 85 -17.14 9.99 2.19
CA GLN A 85 -16.68 10.60 0.93
C GLN A 85 -15.19 10.32 0.68
N PHE A 86 -14.77 9.06 0.82
CA PHE A 86 -13.40 8.64 0.58
C PHE A 86 -13.34 7.21 0.03
N THR A 87 -12.34 6.96 -0.81
CA THR A 87 -12.06 5.63 -1.38
C THR A 87 -10.79 5.01 -0.80
N ASP A 88 -10.00 5.81 -0.11
CA ASP A 88 -8.72 5.45 0.45
C ASP A 88 -8.39 6.34 1.66
N MET A 89 -7.65 5.76 2.60
CA MET A 89 -7.10 6.46 3.76
C MET A 89 -5.70 5.92 4.01
N LYS A 90 -4.75 6.83 4.28
CA LYS A 90 -3.42 6.43 4.76
C LYS A 90 -3.55 5.85 6.16
N VAL A 91 -2.97 4.67 6.38
CA VAL A 91 -2.96 4.02 7.72
C VAL A 91 -2.40 4.96 8.79
N SER A 92 -1.42 5.80 8.47
CA SER A 92 -0.90 6.80 9.42
C SER A 92 -1.95 7.81 9.88
N ILE A 93 -2.89 8.19 9.01
CA ILE A 93 -4.00 9.09 9.36
C ILE A 93 -5.02 8.35 10.22
N LEU A 94 -5.37 7.10 9.85
CA LEU A 94 -6.23 6.25 10.66
C LEU A 94 -5.70 6.12 12.10
N LEU A 95 -4.41 5.80 12.24
CA LEU A 95 -3.78 5.64 13.55
C LEU A 95 -3.74 6.95 14.34
N LYS A 96 -3.51 8.10 13.69
CA LYS A 96 -3.61 9.41 14.35
C LYS A 96 -5.02 9.72 14.83
N ILE A 97 -6.04 9.35 14.05
CA ILE A 97 -7.44 9.54 14.45
C ILE A 97 -7.76 8.69 15.68
N ILE A 98 -7.36 7.41 15.67
CA ILE A 98 -7.56 6.48 16.78
C ILE A 98 -6.84 6.96 18.05
N ASP A 99 -5.57 7.38 17.92
CA ASP A 99 -4.79 7.97 19.01
C ASP A 99 -5.42 9.27 19.53
N GLY A 100 -5.98 10.07 18.62
CA GLY A 100 -6.77 11.26 18.93
C GLY A 100 -8.01 11.00 19.78
N PHE A 101 -8.61 9.82 19.67
CA PHE A 101 -9.69 9.37 20.55
C PHE A 101 -9.18 8.80 21.87
N GLY A 102 -7.86 8.70 22.08
CA GLY A 102 -7.26 8.12 23.27
C GLY A 102 -7.42 6.60 23.36
N LYS A 103 -7.59 5.92 22.22
CA LYS A 103 -7.77 4.47 22.15
C LYS A 103 -6.60 3.82 21.43
N THR A 104 -6.36 2.54 21.73
CA THR A 104 -5.49 1.69 20.91
C THR A 104 -6.25 1.17 19.69
N PRO A 105 -5.55 0.71 18.63
CA PRO A 105 -6.22 0.08 17.49
C PRO A 105 -7.07 -1.14 17.90
N SER A 106 -6.62 -1.93 18.89
CA SER A 106 -7.39 -3.09 19.36
C SER A 106 -8.72 -2.70 19.99
N GLU A 107 -8.75 -1.60 20.75
CA GLU A 107 -9.98 -1.09 21.38
C GLU A 107 -10.89 -0.40 20.37
N PHE A 108 -10.32 0.29 19.37
CA PHE A 108 -11.12 0.92 18.32
C PHE A 108 -11.86 -0.12 17.45
N PHE A 109 -11.19 -1.22 17.11
CA PHE A 109 -11.73 -2.28 16.24
C PHE A 109 -12.40 -3.43 17.00
N SER A 110 -12.58 -3.33 18.33
CA SER A 110 -13.21 -4.42 19.10
C SER A 110 -14.71 -4.56 18.85
N GLU A 111 -15.37 -3.49 18.38
CA GLU A 111 -16.82 -3.41 18.20
C GLU A 111 -17.17 -2.61 16.94
N GLY A 112 -18.22 -3.03 16.24
CA GLY A 112 -18.76 -2.33 15.06
C GLY A 112 -18.13 -2.74 13.73
N PHE A 113 -17.32 -3.79 13.69
CA PHE A 113 -16.73 -4.35 12.48
C PHE A 113 -16.98 -5.86 12.43
N ASP A 114 -17.81 -6.32 11.49
CA ASP A 114 -18.15 -7.74 11.22
C ASP A 114 -17.56 -8.22 9.89
#